data_AF-A0A7L6AQ49-F1
#
_entry.id   AF-A0A7L6AQ49-F1
#
_cell.length_a   1.000
_cell.length_b   1.000
_cell.length_c   1.000
_cell.angle_alpha   90.00
_cell.angle_beta   90.00
_cell.angle_gamma   90.00
#
_symmetry.space_group_name_H-M   'P 1'
#
loop_
_entity.id
_entity.type
_entity.pdbx_description
1 polymer ?
#
loop_
_entity_poly.entity_id
_entity_poly.type
_entity_poly.pdbx_seq_one_letter_code
_entity_poly.pdbx_strand_id
1 'polypeptide(L)'
;MHILIAIVALVVIIGLAIRPVNRSKEKLQAVWPEITASFPSPRKDLAAPFKAWAETSLGQEPQLQAWLTTLPDEGLQALVKKLAEFCVEMDMELEWLFTPEPSVTPEAKVVVGQVVIDYCKICLNAVQRQPAVA
;
A
#
# COMPACT_ATOMS: atom_id res chain seq x y z
N MET A 1 -60.46 -4.90 28.70
CA MET A 1 -60.11 -4.09 27.50
C MET A 1 -58.87 -3.22 27.66
N HIS A 2 -58.50 -2.75 28.86
CA HIS A 2 -57.33 -1.88 29.05
C HIS A 2 -55.95 -2.54 28.83
N ILE A 3 -55.82 -3.85 29.08
CA ILE A 3 -54.55 -4.59 28.92
C ILE A 3 -54.14 -4.75 27.45
N LEU A 4 -55.10 -4.98 26.55
CA LEU A 4 -54.84 -5.08 25.11
C LEU A 4 -54.36 -3.75 24.50
N ILE A 5 -54.89 -2.63 25.00
CA ILE A 5 -54.49 -1.28 24.54
C ILE A 5 -53.04 -0.98 24.95
N ALA A 6 -52.64 -1.37 26.17
CA ALA A 6 -51.27 -1.18 26.64
C ALA A 6 -50.24 -1.97 25.82
N ILE A 7 -50.57 -3.21 25.43
CA ILE A 7 -49.67 -4.05 24.62
C ILE A 7 -49.49 -3.48 23.21
N VAL A 8 -50.58 -3.03 22.57
CA VAL A 8 -50.51 -2.41 21.23
C VAL A 8 -49.70 -1.12 21.26
N ALA A 9 -49.88 -0.28 22.29
CA ALA A 9 -49.10 0.94 22.45
C ALA A 9 -47.60 0.65 22.60
N LEU A 10 -47.24 -0.41 23.35
CA LEU A 10 -45.85 -0.78 23.60
C LEU A 10 -45.16 -1.30 22.32
N VAL A 11 -45.87 -2.09 21.50
CA VAL A 11 -45.36 -2.59 20.21
C VAL A 11 -45.16 -1.45 19.20
N VAL A 12 -46.05 -0.46 19.18
CA VAL A 12 -45.91 0.72 18.30
C VAL A 12 -44.71 1.57 18.70
N ILE A 13 -44.47 1.77 20.00
CA ILE A 13 -43.31 2.54 20.50
C ILE A 13 -42.00 1.82 20.15
N ILE A 14 -41.94 0.49 20.32
CA ILE A 14 -40.75 -0.31 19.97
C ILE A 14 -40.53 -0.30 18.44
N GLY A 15 -41.60 -0.43 17.64
CA GLY A 15 -41.51 -0.39 16.18
C GLY A 15 -41.04 0.96 15.62
N LEU A 16 -41.39 2.07 16.28
CA LEU A 16 -40.92 3.41 15.92
C LEU A 16 -39.45 3.64 16.28
N ALA A 17 -38.95 3.03 17.35
CA ALA A 17 -37.54 3.15 17.78
C ALA A 17 -36.54 2.33 16.92
N ILE A 18 -37.00 1.33 16.17
CA ILE A 18 -36.14 0.47 15.33
C ILE A 18 -35.92 1.05 13.92
N ARG A 19 -36.77 1.97 13.46
CA ARG A 19 -36.65 2.62 12.13
C ARG A 19 -35.37 3.44 11.86
N PRO A 20 -34.76 4.19 12.81
CA PRO A 20 -33.61 5.02 12.50
C PRO A 20 -32.33 4.22 12.21
N VAL A 21 -32.20 3.00 12.75
CA VAL A 21 -31.02 2.14 12.55
C VAL A 21 -30.93 1.59 11.13
N ASN A 22 -32.08 1.29 10.51
CA ASN A 22 -32.10 0.72 9.16
C ASN A 22 -31.70 1.77 8.09
N ARG A 23 -32.03 3.04 8.31
CA ARG A 23 -31.78 4.15 7.37
C ARG A 23 -30.30 4.49 7.21
N SER A 24 -29.49 4.24 8.24
CA SER A 24 -28.03 4.46 8.19
C SER A 24 -27.31 3.42 7.34
N LYS A 25 -27.80 2.17 7.29
CA LYS A 25 -27.22 1.11 6.45
C LYS A 25 -27.39 1.40 4.96
N GLU A 26 -28.56 1.89 4.56
CA GLU A 26 -28.84 2.26 3.16
C GLU A 26 -27.96 3.42 2.69
N LYS A 27 -27.71 4.42 3.55
CA LYS A 27 -26.81 5.53 3.24
C LYS A 27 -25.36 5.08 3.09
N LEU A 28 -24.88 4.19 3.96
CA LEU A 28 -23.52 3.67 3.86
C LEU A 28 -23.35 2.77 2.62
N GLN A 29 -24.35 1.96 2.28
CA GLN A 29 -24.33 1.14 1.07
C GLN A 29 -24.36 1.98 -0.22
N ALA A 30 -25.04 3.13 -0.22
CA ALA A 30 -25.07 4.04 -1.36
C ALA A 30 -23.72 4.75 -1.60
N VAL A 31 -22.94 5.02 -0.54
CA VAL A 31 -21.63 5.71 -0.63
C VAL A 31 -20.47 4.71 -0.76
N TRP A 32 -20.67 3.44 -0.44
CA TRP A 32 -19.67 2.37 -0.56
C TRP A 32 -19.07 2.19 -1.97
N PRO A 33 -19.86 2.19 -3.08
CA PRO A 33 -19.29 2.11 -4.42
C PRO A 33 -18.44 3.34 -4.78
N GLU A 34 -18.75 4.52 -4.22
CA GLU A 34 -18.00 5.76 -4.47
C GLU A 34 -16.62 5.76 -3.75
N ILE A 35 -16.54 5.14 -2.57
CA ILE A 35 -15.27 4.96 -1.83
C ILE A 35 -14.43 3.83 -2.43
N THR A 36 -15.06 2.74 -2.89
CA THR A 36 -14.37 1.55 -3.41
C THR A 36 -14.01 1.64 -4.90
N ALA A 37 -14.69 2.48 -5.69
CA ALA A 37 -14.31 2.76 -7.07
C ALA A 37 -12.90 3.40 -7.20
N SER A 38 -12.34 3.90 -6.09
CA SER A 38 -11.07 4.60 -6.09
C SER A 38 -9.82 3.70 -6.06
N PHE A 39 -9.91 2.37 -5.92
CA PHE A 39 -8.68 1.55 -5.81
C PHE A 39 -8.73 0.16 -6.47
N PRO A 40 -8.70 0.13 -7.79
CA PRO A 40 -7.68 -0.69 -8.43
C PRO A 40 -6.85 0.19 -9.36
N SER A 41 -5.77 0.78 -8.84
CA SER A 41 -4.70 1.23 -9.72
C SER A 41 -4.19 -0.02 -10.45
N PRO A 42 -4.11 -0.03 -11.79
CA PRO A 42 -3.38 -1.06 -12.52
C PRO A 42 -1.99 -1.08 -11.91
N ARG A 43 -1.66 -2.14 -11.15
CA ARG A 43 -0.37 -2.24 -10.49
C ARG A 43 0.67 -2.30 -11.58
N LYS A 44 1.32 -1.16 -11.83
CA LYS A 44 2.42 -1.06 -12.78
C LYS A 44 3.51 -1.99 -12.29
N ASP A 45 3.92 -2.91 -13.14
CA ASP A 45 5.01 -3.81 -12.80
C ASP A 45 6.32 -3.04 -12.84
N LEU A 46 6.82 -2.70 -11.65
CA LEU A 46 8.07 -1.98 -11.46
C LEU A 46 9.24 -2.94 -11.15
N ALA A 47 9.01 -4.26 -11.08
CA ALA A 47 10.06 -5.20 -10.69
C ALA A 47 11.20 -5.25 -11.71
N ALA A 48 10.87 -5.37 -13.00
CA ALA A 48 11.84 -5.37 -14.08
C ALA A 48 12.67 -4.07 -14.17
N PRO A 49 12.07 -2.85 -14.23
CA PRO A 49 12.86 -1.62 -14.27
C PRO A 49 13.68 -1.41 -12.98
N PHE A 50 13.16 -1.82 -11.83
CA PHE A 50 13.92 -1.77 -10.57
C PHE A 50 15.13 -2.70 -10.59
N LYS A 51 15.01 -3.92 -11.13
CA LYS A 51 16.14 -4.84 -11.28
C LYS A 51 17.24 -4.25 -12.16
N ALA A 52 16.87 -3.70 -13.32
CA ALA A 52 17.81 -3.05 -14.23
C ALA A 52 18.49 -1.83 -13.60
N TRP A 53 17.76 -1.05 -12.80
CA TRP A 53 18.33 0.04 -12.03
C TRP A 53 19.32 -0.48 -10.98
N ALA A 54 18.99 -1.53 -10.24
CA ALA A 54 19.87 -2.13 -9.24
C ALA A 54 21.17 -2.64 -9.85
N GLU A 55 21.10 -3.26 -11.03
CA GLU A 55 22.26 -3.76 -11.79
C GLU A 55 23.22 -2.65 -12.21
N THR A 56 22.73 -1.44 -12.46
CA THR A 56 23.54 -0.33 -13.02
C THR A 56 23.92 0.73 -11.99
N SER A 57 23.11 0.91 -10.94
CA SER A 57 23.22 2.05 -10.02
C SER A 57 23.86 1.71 -8.67
N LEU A 58 23.99 0.43 -8.33
CA LEU A 58 24.51 -0.03 -7.02
C LEU A 58 26.00 -0.37 -7.02
N GLY A 59 26.80 0.24 -7.90
CA GLY A 59 28.23 -0.08 -8.02
C GLY A 59 29.06 0.14 -6.75
N GLN A 60 28.58 0.98 -5.82
CA GLN A 60 29.21 1.20 -4.50
C GLN A 60 28.68 0.26 -3.41
N GLU A 61 27.65 -0.54 -3.70
CA GLU A 61 26.93 -1.40 -2.74
C GLU A 61 26.84 -2.85 -3.28
N PRO A 62 27.97 -3.52 -3.52
CA PRO A 62 28.00 -4.80 -4.25
C PRO A 62 27.22 -5.92 -3.53
N GLN A 63 27.20 -5.91 -2.20
CA GLN A 63 26.41 -6.87 -1.42
C GLN A 63 24.91 -6.66 -1.61
N LEU A 64 24.47 -5.40 -1.66
CA LEU A 64 23.08 -5.05 -1.88
C LEU A 64 22.64 -5.40 -3.30
N GLN A 65 23.48 -5.09 -4.29
CA GLN A 65 23.28 -5.45 -5.69
C GLN A 65 23.12 -6.97 -5.86
N ALA A 66 24.03 -7.76 -5.28
CA ALA A 66 23.97 -9.22 -5.32
C ALA A 66 22.69 -9.75 -4.66
N TRP A 67 22.30 -9.21 -3.52
CA TRP A 67 21.04 -9.61 -2.86
C TRP A 67 19.83 -9.31 -3.74
N LEU A 68 19.69 -8.09 -4.25
CA LEU A 68 18.54 -7.70 -5.07
C LEU A 68 18.44 -8.48 -6.39
N THR A 69 19.57 -8.80 -7.01
CA THR A 69 19.60 -9.55 -8.28
C THR A 69 19.34 -11.04 -8.11
N THR A 70 19.56 -11.59 -6.91
CA THR A 70 19.32 -13.01 -6.57
C THR A 70 17.94 -13.27 -5.98
N LEU A 71 17.16 -12.23 -5.68
CA LEU A 71 15.78 -12.40 -5.24
C LEU A 71 14.95 -13.11 -6.33
N PRO A 72 14.09 -14.07 -5.94
CA PRO A 72 13.08 -14.60 -6.86
C PRO A 72 12.12 -13.49 -7.27
N ASP A 73 11.49 -13.62 -8.44
CA ASP A 73 10.64 -12.59 -9.03
C ASP A 73 9.50 -12.17 -8.08
N GLU A 74 8.89 -13.12 -7.36
CA GLU A 74 7.85 -12.84 -6.38
C GLU A 74 8.38 -12.02 -5.19
N GLY A 75 9.59 -12.34 -4.73
CA GLY A 75 10.27 -11.62 -3.64
C GLY A 75 10.64 -10.21 -4.05
N LEU A 76 11.16 -10.05 -5.27
CA LEU A 76 11.49 -8.74 -5.83
C LEU A 76 10.22 -7.89 -6.02
N GLN A 77 9.15 -8.47 -6.56
CA GLN A 77 7.88 -7.78 -6.75
C GLN A 77 7.27 -7.34 -5.41
N ALA A 78 7.32 -8.19 -4.38
CA ALA A 78 6.86 -7.84 -3.04
C ALA A 78 7.67 -6.70 -2.43
N LEU A 79 9.00 -6.74 -2.57
CA LEU A 79 9.90 -5.67 -2.12
C LEU A 79 9.59 -4.35 -2.82
N VAL A 80 9.54 -4.36 -4.16
CA VAL A 80 9.27 -3.18 -4.98
C VAL A 80 7.91 -2.57 -4.66
N LYS A 81 6.90 -3.41 -4.40
CA LYS A 81 5.59 -2.93 -3.97
C LYS A 81 5.69 -2.16 -2.65
N LYS A 82 6.38 -2.72 -1.65
CA LYS A 82 6.56 -2.07 -0.34
C LYS A 82 7.39 -0.81 -0.44
N LEU A 83 8.39 -0.82 -1.29
CA LEU A 83 9.22 0.34 -1.56
C LEU A 83 8.43 1.46 -2.22
N ALA A 84 7.57 1.15 -3.19
CA ALA A 84 6.70 2.13 -3.83
C ALA A 84 5.70 2.74 -2.83
N GLU A 85 5.11 1.91 -1.95
CA GLU A 85 4.26 2.38 -0.84
C GLU A 85 5.04 3.36 0.07
N PHE A 86 6.28 3.00 0.46
CA PHE A 86 7.13 3.85 1.28
C PHE A 86 7.54 5.16 0.60
N CYS A 87 7.86 5.16 -0.70
CA CYS A 87 8.17 6.40 -1.42
C CYS A 87 6.98 7.37 -1.40
N VAL A 88 5.76 6.86 -1.61
CA VAL A 88 4.55 7.68 -1.57
C VAL A 88 4.32 8.29 -0.18
N GLU A 89 4.57 7.54 0.90
CA GLU A 89 4.51 8.06 2.28
C GLU A 89 5.50 9.21 2.54
N MET A 90 6.58 9.26 1.76
CA MET A 90 7.63 10.28 1.86
C MET A 90 7.49 11.39 0.79
N ASP A 91 6.34 11.50 0.12
CA ASP A 91 6.05 12.46 -0.95
C ASP A 91 7.01 12.34 -2.16
N MET A 92 7.36 11.10 -2.50
CA MET A 92 8.22 10.73 -3.63
C MET A 92 7.57 9.61 -4.46
N GLU A 93 8.02 9.42 -5.70
CA GLU A 93 7.59 8.29 -6.52
C GLU A 93 8.79 7.41 -6.89
N LEU A 94 8.65 6.09 -6.71
CA LEU A 94 9.69 5.13 -7.08
C LEU A 94 10.04 5.20 -8.58
N GLU A 95 9.07 5.53 -9.42
CA GLU A 95 9.23 5.63 -10.87
C GLU A 95 10.20 6.74 -11.29
N TRP A 96 10.44 7.73 -10.42
CA TRP A 96 11.41 8.79 -10.68
C TRP A 96 12.82 8.23 -10.94
N LEU A 97 13.16 7.07 -10.37
CA LEU A 97 14.42 6.38 -10.64
C LEU A 97 14.59 5.95 -12.11
N PHE A 98 13.50 5.60 -12.77
CA PHE A 98 13.51 5.01 -14.10
C PHE A 98 13.07 6.00 -15.19
N THR A 99 12.47 7.11 -14.78
CA THR A 99 11.91 8.09 -15.70
C THR A 99 13.03 8.87 -16.40
N PRO A 100 13.05 8.96 -17.74
CA PRO A 100 14.06 9.74 -18.45
C PRO A 100 13.92 11.24 -18.17
N GLU A 101 15.02 11.98 -18.28
CA GLU A 101 14.99 13.44 -18.27
C GLU A 101 14.25 13.99 -19.50
N PRO A 102 13.60 15.17 -19.43
CA PRO A 102 13.60 16.14 -18.32
C PRO A 102 12.43 15.98 -17.33
N SER A 103 11.66 14.90 -17.42
CA SER A 103 10.41 14.73 -16.65
C SER A 103 10.61 14.74 -15.14
N VAL A 104 11.83 14.45 -14.66
CA VAL A 104 12.23 14.47 -13.26
C VAL A 104 13.60 15.15 -13.18
N THR A 105 13.79 16.03 -12.21
CA THR A 105 15.07 16.72 -12.00
C THR A 105 16.16 15.73 -11.55
N PRO A 106 17.43 15.94 -11.94
CA PRO A 106 18.53 15.07 -11.50
C PRO A 106 18.64 14.97 -9.98
N GLU A 107 18.39 16.07 -9.26
CA GLU A 107 18.44 16.14 -7.81
C GLU A 107 17.38 15.23 -7.16
N ALA A 108 16.15 15.23 -7.70
CA ALA A 108 15.08 14.38 -7.19
C ALA A 108 15.43 12.89 -7.38
N LYS A 109 16.03 12.52 -8.52
CA LYS A 109 16.50 11.14 -8.77
C LYS A 109 17.56 10.71 -7.76
N VAL A 110 18.50 11.59 -7.44
CA VAL A 110 19.55 11.31 -6.45
C VAL A 110 18.94 11.08 -5.07
N VAL A 111 18.01 11.94 -4.65
CA VAL A 111 17.33 11.81 -3.35
C VAL A 111 16.52 10.51 -3.26
N VAL A 112 15.67 10.23 -4.24
CA VAL A 112 14.91 8.96 -4.28
C VAL A 112 15.86 7.77 -4.29
N GLY A 113 16.93 7.83 -5.08
CA GLY A 113 17.95 6.78 -5.14
C GLY A 113 18.56 6.47 -3.78
N GLN A 114 18.98 7.51 -3.05
CA GLN A 114 19.55 7.36 -1.72
C GLN A 114 18.55 6.73 -0.73
N VAL A 115 17.32 7.25 -0.71
CA VAL A 115 16.23 6.74 0.15
C VAL A 115 15.93 5.28 -0.12
N VAL A 116 15.88 4.90 -1.40
CA VAL A 116 15.65 3.53 -1.84
C VAL A 116 16.80 2.60 -1.42
N ILE A 117 18.04 3.04 -1.59
CA ILE A 117 19.23 2.30 -1.15
C ILE A 117 19.17 2.06 0.36
N ASP A 118 18.90 3.09 1.15
CA ASP A 118 18.87 2.99 2.61
C ASP A 118 17.75 2.06 3.09
N TYR A 119 16.56 2.15 2.49
CA TYR A 119 15.47 1.21 2.75
C TYR A 119 15.90 -0.24 2.48
N CYS A 120 16.50 -0.51 1.31
CA CYS A 120 16.93 -1.85 0.93
C CYS A 120 18.05 -2.38 1.85
N LYS A 121 18.96 -1.52 2.30
CA LYS A 121 19.97 -1.88 3.31
C LYS A 121 19.34 -2.30 4.63
N ILE A 122 18.31 -1.59 5.10
CA ILE A 122 17.59 -1.96 6.32
C ILE A 122 16.96 -3.35 6.15
N CYS A 123 16.31 -3.61 5.01
CA CYS A 123 15.74 -4.93 4.72
C CYS A 123 16.80 -6.04 4.68
N LEU A 124 17.92 -5.82 3.98
CA LEU A 124 19.01 -6.78 3.91
C LEU A 124 19.58 -7.09 5.31
N ASN A 125 19.84 -6.05 6.10
CA ASN A 125 20.32 -6.19 7.47
C ASN A 125 19.32 -6.97 8.33
N ALA A 126 18.02 -6.75 8.17
CA ALA A 126 17.00 -7.49 8.88
C ALA A 126 17.03 -8.97 8.51
N VAL A 127 17.07 -9.31 7.21
CA VAL A 127 17.14 -10.70 6.72
C VAL A 127 18.39 -11.41 7.24
N GLN A 128 19.55 -10.77 7.20
CA GLN A 128 20.82 -11.35 7.66
C GLN A 128 20.87 -11.61 9.16
N ARG A 129 20.06 -10.89 9.94
CA ARG A 129 20.03 -10.98 11.41
C ARG A 129 18.83 -11.77 11.92
N GLN A 130 17.98 -12.29 11.04
CA GLN A 130 16.93 -13.20 11.47
C GLN A 130 17.57 -14.46 12.06
N PRO A 131 17.15 -14.88 13.26
CA PRO A 131 17.60 -16.16 13.79
C PRO A 131 17.15 -17.26 12.83
N ALA A 132 18.02 -18.22 12.54
CA ALA A 132 17.64 -19.40 11.78
C ALA A 132 16.45 -20.04 12.49
N VAL A 133 15.28 -20.03 11.86
CA VAL A 133 14.12 -20.77 12.35
C VAL A 133 14.47 -22.24 12.12
N ALA A 134 14.90 -22.90 13.19
CA ALA A 134 15.22 -24.33 13.21
C ALA A 134 13.95 -25.19 13.08
#